data_AF-A0AAI9LDM0-F1
#
_entry.id   AF-A0AAI9LDM0-F1
#
_cell.length_a   1.000
_cell.length_b   1.000
_cell.length_c   1.000
_cell.angle_alpha   90.00
_cell.angle_beta   90.00
_cell.angle_gamma   90.00
#
_symmetry.space_group_name_H-M   'P 1'
#
loop_
_entity.id
_entity.type
_entity.pdbx_description
1 polymer ?
#
loop_
_entity_poly.entity_id
_entity_poly.type
_entity_poly.pdbx_seq_one_letter_code
_entity_poly.pdbx_strand_id
1 'polypeptide(L)'
;MQTTLADFLRNTPEGEEAKSIVGKCVHCGFCTATCPTYQLLGDELDGPRGRIYLMKQVLEGNPVTESTRLHLDRCLTCRNCESTCPSGVTYGHLVDIGRKIVDDRLEAQGIKRPAKERIVRWVLREGLTRPALFGPALKLGQIVRPWLPQMLRNKVPASEPAAGAWPRTEHPRKMLLLDGCVQPAMSPNINAATARVFDKLGVQLVVAREAGCCGAIRFHNGDHPGGLDNMRANIDAWWPHIEAGAEAIVMTASGCGAMVKDYGHLLRNDPKYASRAAHVSAMTRDLSELLPDFTDELHRLAGAVPRDSRRVAWHPPCTLQHGQQIRGKVEALLTRLGVDVRLCADSHLCCGSAGTYSVLQPELSYKLRDDKLAKLQATSPESIVTANIGCITHLQSGTETPVMHWVELVDRMLAPVVAAQAA
;
A
#
# COMPACT_ATOMS: atom_id res chain seq x y z
N MET A 1 24.35 6.53 -15.89
CA MET A 1 25.30 5.40 -15.86
C MET A 1 25.20 4.60 -17.16
N GLN A 2 26.31 4.38 -17.89
CA GLN A 2 26.27 3.57 -19.12
C GLN A 2 26.03 2.09 -18.78
N THR A 3 25.11 1.44 -19.50
CA THR A 3 24.74 0.03 -19.29
C THR A 3 24.64 -0.69 -20.63
N THR A 4 25.35 -1.80 -20.76
CA THR A 4 25.34 -2.65 -21.95
C THR A 4 24.49 -3.89 -21.66
N LEU A 5 23.31 -4.00 -22.27
CA LEU A 5 22.43 -5.14 -22.02
C LEU A 5 23.05 -6.46 -22.51
N ALA A 6 22.95 -7.48 -21.68
CA ALA A 6 23.23 -8.85 -22.07
C ALA A 6 22.28 -9.31 -23.20
N ASP A 7 22.73 -10.29 -23.99
CA ASP A 7 22.00 -10.70 -25.20
C ASP A 7 20.58 -11.18 -24.94
N PHE A 8 20.33 -11.83 -23.80
CA PHE A 8 19.01 -12.31 -23.40
C PHE A 8 18.02 -11.19 -22.99
N LEU A 9 18.50 -9.95 -22.81
CA LEU A 9 17.69 -8.77 -22.50
C LEU A 9 17.65 -7.76 -23.64
N ARG A 10 18.46 -7.96 -24.68
CA ARG A 10 18.53 -7.04 -25.80
C ARG A 10 17.20 -7.10 -26.57
N ASN A 11 16.64 -5.94 -26.89
CA ASN A 11 15.36 -5.82 -27.59
C ASN A 11 14.14 -6.37 -26.83
N THR A 12 14.24 -6.59 -25.51
CA THR A 12 13.06 -6.88 -24.68
C THR A 12 12.52 -5.59 -24.06
N PRO A 13 11.19 -5.44 -23.89
CA PRO A 13 10.62 -4.28 -23.23
C PRO A 13 11.21 -4.03 -21.83
N GLU A 14 11.42 -5.09 -21.06
CA GLU A 14 11.98 -5.03 -19.70
C GLU A 14 13.45 -4.62 -19.71
N GLY A 15 14.25 -5.12 -20.67
CA GLY A 15 15.66 -4.78 -20.79
C GLY A 15 15.86 -3.32 -21.14
N GLU A 16 15.15 -2.81 -22.15
CA GLU A 16 15.24 -1.41 -22.58
C GLU A 16 14.73 -0.44 -21.51
N GLU A 17 13.65 -0.80 -20.81
CA GLU A 17 13.17 -0.02 -19.67
C GLU A 17 14.21 0.04 -18.55
N ALA A 18 14.72 -1.12 -18.10
CA ALA A 18 15.68 -1.16 -17.02
C ALA A 18 16.97 -0.39 -17.36
N LYS A 19 17.45 -0.51 -18.60
CA LYS A 19 18.58 0.28 -19.13
C LYS A 19 18.30 1.78 -19.06
N SER A 20 17.12 2.21 -19.49
CA SER A 20 16.71 3.62 -19.43
C SER A 20 16.70 4.15 -18.00
N ILE A 21 16.14 3.39 -17.06
CA ILE A 21 16.05 3.79 -15.64
C ILE A 21 17.44 3.84 -14.99
N VAL A 22 18.29 2.82 -15.20
CA VAL A 22 19.68 2.80 -14.70
C VAL A 22 20.49 3.95 -15.32
N GLY A 23 20.24 4.26 -16.60
CA GLY A 23 20.85 5.38 -17.32
C GLY A 23 20.75 6.72 -16.59
N LYS A 24 19.61 6.98 -15.95
CA LYS A 24 19.34 8.22 -15.18
C LYS A 24 20.17 8.32 -13.89
N CYS A 25 20.61 7.21 -13.32
CA CYS A 25 21.35 7.23 -12.06
C CYS A 25 22.76 7.83 -12.24
N VAL A 26 23.05 8.86 -11.44
CA VAL A 26 24.36 9.54 -11.34
C VAL A 26 25.15 9.18 -10.07
N HIS A 27 24.66 8.23 -9.28
CA HIS A 27 25.33 7.70 -8.07
C HIS A 27 25.63 8.73 -6.96
N CYS A 28 24.88 9.84 -6.90
CA CYS A 28 25.08 10.92 -5.93
C CYS A 28 24.80 10.56 -4.45
N GLY A 29 23.99 9.53 -4.18
CA GLY A 29 23.76 9.01 -2.82
C GLY A 29 22.64 9.68 -2.00
N PHE A 30 21.93 10.69 -2.51
CA PHE A 30 20.80 11.31 -1.78
C PHE A 30 19.72 10.31 -1.35
N CYS A 31 19.44 9.32 -2.20
CA CYS A 31 18.48 8.26 -1.91
C CYS A 31 18.90 7.33 -0.76
N THR A 32 20.19 7.25 -0.45
CA THR A 32 20.74 6.44 0.64
C THR A 32 20.37 7.01 2.00
N ALA A 33 20.39 8.35 2.13
CA ALA A 33 20.03 9.06 3.35
C ALA A 33 18.56 8.83 3.77
N THR A 34 17.68 8.51 2.83
CA THR A 34 16.24 8.31 3.08
C THR A 34 15.79 6.86 2.95
N CYS A 35 16.72 5.92 2.78
CA CYS A 35 16.42 4.50 2.64
C CYS A 35 16.34 3.82 4.02
N PRO A 36 15.18 3.24 4.40
CA PRO A 36 15.03 2.66 5.73
C PRO A 36 15.96 1.47 6.00
N THR A 37 16.20 0.61 5.00
CA THR A 37 17.07 -0.56 5.20
C THR A 37 18.55 -0.18 5.28
N TYR A 38 18.98 0.82 4.52
CA TYR A 38 20.34 1.36 4.69
C TYR A 38 20.53 1.97 6.08
N GLN A 39 19.58 2.79 6.55
CA GLN A 39 19.67 3.41 7.88
C GLN A 39 19.77 2.37 9.00
N LEU A 40 19.09 1.23 8.87
CA LEU A 40 19.15 0.15 9.86
C LEU A 40 20.42 -0.71 9.78
N LEU A 41 20.91 -0.98 8.56
CA LEU A 41 21.97 -1.97 8.34
C LEU A 41 23.35 -1.35 8.12
N GLY A 42 23.43 -0.10 7.68
CA GLY A 42 24.68 0.55 7.25
C GLY A 42 25.31 -0.04 5.98
N ASP A 43 24.67 -1.05 5.38
CA ASP A 43 25.17 -1.76 4.20
C ASP A 43 24.71 -1.05 2.92
N GLU A 44 25.66 -0.60 2.10
CA GLU A 44 25.41 0.07 0.82
C GLU A 44 24.60 -0.81 -0.14
N LEU A 45 24.79 -2.13 -0.13
CA LEU A 45 24.02 -3.06 -0.95
C LEU A 45 22.55 -3.15 -0.51
N ASP A 46 22.25 -2.75 0.73
CA ASP A 46 20.91 -2.55 1.23
C ASP A 46 20.39 -1.10 1.10
N GLY A 47 21.13 -0.24 0.39
CA GLY A 47 20.70 1.07 -0.09
C GLY A 47 20.19 1.05 -1.55
N PRO A 48 19.49 2.10 -2.01
CA PRO A 48 18.95 2.14 -3.38
C PRO A 48 20.08 2.22 -4.42
N ARG A 49 21.15 2.96 -4.12
CA ARG A 49 22.32 3.08 -5.01
C ARG A 49 23.05 1.76 -5.19
N GLY A 50 23.35 1.05 -4.09
CA GLY A 50 23.95 -0.28 -4.17
C GLY A 50 23.06 -1.29 -4.89
N ARG A 51 21.73 -1.27 -4.66
CA ARG A 51 20.80 -2.13 -5.42
C ARG A 51 20.73 -1.79 -6.91
N ILE A 52 20.76 -0.52 -7.29
CA ILE A 52 20.88 -0.12 -8.71
C ILE A 52 22.16 -0.68 -9.32
N TYR A 53 23.27 -0.61 -8.59
CA TYR A 53 24.53 -1.20 -9.05
C TYR A 53 24.42 -2.72 -9.23
N LEU A 54 23.85 -3.44 -8.25
CA LEU A 54 23.59 -4.88 -8.37
C LEU A 54 22.73 -5.19 -9.59
N MET A 55 21.61 -4.47 -9.77
CA MET A 55 20.73 -4.67 -10.93
C MET A 55 21.45 -4.36 -12.25
N LYS A 56 22.27 -3.32 -12.32
CA LYS A 56 23.13 -3.08 -13.50
C LYS A 56 24.01 -4.28 -13.80
N GLN A 57 24.72 -4.82 -12.81
CA GLN A 57 25.57 -6.00 -13.01
C GLN A 57 24.75 -7.17 -13.59
N VAL A 58 23.53 -7.38 -13.06
CA VAL A 58 22.60 -8.39 -13.58
C VAL A 58 22.20 -8.12 -15.03
N LEU A 59 21.89 -6.86 -15.39
CA LEU A 59 21.52 -6.46 -16.74
C LEU A 59 22.66 -6.63 -17.75
N GLU A 60 23.91 -6.47 -17.30
CA GLU A 60 25.13 -6.65 -18.11
C GLU A 60 25.58 -8.10 -18.20
N GLY A 61 24.82 -9.04 -17.64
CA GLY A 61 25.06 -10.48 -17.79
C GLY A 61 25.98 -11.08 -16.73
N ASN A 62 26.48 -10.29 -15.78
CA ASN A 62 27.34 -10.79 -14.70
C ASN A 62 26.64 -11.87 -13.85
N PRO A 63 27.41 -12.73 -13.17
CA PRO A 63 26.87 -13.79 -12.32
C PRO A 63 25.88 -13.26 -11.27
N VAL A 64 24.75 -13.96 -11.12
CA VAL A 64 23.74 -13.68 -10.09
C VAL A 64 23.92 -14.70 -8.97
N THR A 65 23.83 -14.25 -7.73
CA THR A 65 23.96 -15.12 -6.56
C THR A 65 22.77 -14.97 -5.62
N GLU A 66 22.68 -15.85 -4.62
CA GLU A 66 21.71 -15.70 -3.54
C GLU A 66 21.89 -14.39 -2.75
N SER A 67 23.12 -13.84 -2.68
CA SER A 67 23.37 -12.53 -2.09
C SER A 67 22.71 -11.42 -2.92
N THR A 68 22.77 -11.49 -4.25
CA THR A 68 22.05 -10.54 -5.12
C THR A 68 20.55 -10.56 -4.83
N ARG A 69 19.95 -11.77 -4.73
CA ARG A 69 18.54 -11.95 -4.38
C ARG A 69 18.21 -11.39 -3.00
N LEU A 70 19.02 -11.70 -1.99
CA LEU A 70 18.85 -11.24 -0.61
C LEU A 70 18.73 -9.71 -0.53
N HIS A 71 19.66 -8.98 -1.14
CA HIS A 71 19.65 -7.51 -1.08
C HIS A 71 18.43 -6.92 -1.79
N LEU A 72 17.99 -7.49 -2.93
CA LEU A 72 16.77 -7.05 -3.60
C LEU A 72 15.51 -7.39 -2.80
N ASP A 73 15.43 -8.56 -2.17
CA ASP A 73 14.30 -8.97 -1.32
C ASP A 73 14.15 -8.10 -0.06
N ARG A 74 15.26 -7.56 0.47
CA ARG A 74 15.24 -6.64 1.61
C ARG A 74 14.64 -5.27 1.28
N CYS A 75 14.47 -4.91 0.00
CA CYS A 75 13.82 -3.66 -0.35
C CYS A 75 12.32 -3.68 -0.01
N LEU A 76 11.83 -2.64 0.69
CA LEU A 76 10.41 -2.51 1.02
C LEU A 76 9.54 -2.03 -0.16
N THR A 77 10.15 -1.63 -1.28
CA THR A 77 9.47 -0.91 -2.38
C THR A 77 8.69 0.32 -1.87
N CYS A 78 9.21 1.02 -0.85
CA CYS A 78 8.57 2.20 -0.28
C CYS A 78 8.68 3.47 -1.16
N ARG A 79 9.56 3.43 -2.17
CA ARG A 79 9.79 4.49 -3.18
C ARG A 79 10.21 5.87 -2.65
N ASN A 80 10.57 5.98 -1.37
CA ASN A 80 11.13 7.23 -0.81
C ASN A 80 12.38 7.70 -1.57
N CYS A 81 13.19 6.75 -2.03
CA CYS A 81 14.34 6.99 -2.89
C CYS A 81 14.00 7.74 -4.19
N GLU A 82 12.82 7.52 -4.76
CA GLU A 82 12.39 8.20 -5.99
C GLU A 82 12.04 9.66 -5.72
N SER A 83 11.30 9.91 -4.63
CA SER A 83 10.95 11.28 -4.21
C SER A 83 12.17 12.13 -3.88
N THR A 84 13.24 11.49 -3.41
CA THR A 84 14.50 12.16 -3.06
C THR A 84 15.44 12.28 -4.26
N CYS A 85 15.19 11.56 -5.36
CA CYS A 85 16.14 11.48 -6.47
C CYS A 85 16.04 12.72 -7.38
N PRO A 86 17.08 13.55 -7.49
CA PRO A 86 17.06 14.71 -8.40
C PRO A 86 17.07 14.30 -9.88
N SER A 87 17.50 13.06 -10.18
CA SER A 87 17.59 12.53 -11.54
C SER A 87 16.33 11.81 -12.01
N GLY A 88 15.28 11.71 -11.19
CA GLY A 88 14.01 11.08 -11.56
C GLY A 88 14.13 9.58 -11.89
N VAL A 89 14.94 8.84 -11.12
CA VAL A 89 15.03 7.38 -11.23
C VAL A 89 13.73 6.75 -10.71
N THR A 90 13.02 6.03 -11.58
CA THR A 90 11.81 5.25 -11.24
C THR A 90 12.19 3.90 -10.65
N TYR A 91 12.75 3.93 -9.43
CA TYR A 91 13.34 2.78 -8.75
C TYR A 91 12.38 1.59 -8.60
N GLY A 92 11.09 1.81 -8.36
CA GLY A 92 10.05 0.79 -8.20
C GLY A 92 9.99 -0.15 -9.40
N HIS A 93 9.85 0.42 -10.60
CA HIS A 93 9.83 -0.36 -11.84
C HIS A 93 11.14 -1.13 -12.05
N LEU A 94 12.27 -0.49 -11.75
CA LEU A 94 13.57 -1.15 -11.85
C LEU A 94 13.72 -2.33 -10.88
N VAL A 95 13.29 -2.20 -9.62
CA VAL A 95 13.41 -3.29 -8.65
C VAL A 95 12.47 -4.46 -8.96
N ASP A 96 11.30 -4.19 -9.54
CA ASP A 96 10.39 -5.26 -9.97
C ASP A 96 10.96 -6.04 -11.15
N ILE A 97 11.52 -5.35 -12.16
CA ILE A 97 12.25 -5.99 -13.27
C ILE A 97 13.44 -6.77 -12.73
N GLY A 98 14.25 -6.15 -11.85
CA GLY A 98 15.45 -6.74 -11.28
C GLY A 98 15.15 -8.03 -10.49
N ARG A 99 14.13 -8.02 -9.63
CA ARG A 99 13.71 -9.20 -8.86
C ARG A 99 13.31 -10.35 -9.77
N LYS A 100 12.50 -10.08 -10.79
CA LYS A 100 12.09 -11.08 -11.77
C LYS A 100 13.29 -11.70 -12.48
N ILE A 101 14.18 -10.88 -13.03
CA ILE A 101 15.37 -11.38 -13.75
C ILE A 101 16.27 -12.18 -12.80
N VAL A 102 16.48 -11.72 -11.57
CA VAL A 102 17.30 -12.42 -10.58
C VAL A 102 16.71 -13.79 -10.23
N ASP A 103 15.41 -13.86 -9.96
CA ASP A 103 14.75 -15.14 -9.64
C ASP A 103 14.79 -16.10 -10.84
N ASP A 104 14.46 -15.63 -12.06
CA ASP A 104 14.52 -16.45 -13.28
C ASP A 104 15.94 -17.01 -13.52
N ARG A 105 16.98 -16.19 -13.35
CA ARG A 105 18.37 -16.62 -13.57
C ARG A 105 18.87 -17.59 -12.50
N LEU A 106 18.49 -17.41 -11.25
CA LEU A 106 18.84 -18.36 -10.19
C LEU A 106 18.12 -19.69 -10.38
N GLU A 107 16.86 -19.67 -10.78
CA GLU A 107 16.12 -20.90 -11.09
C GLU A 107 16.72 -21.64 -12.29
N ALA A 108 17.12 -20.93 -13.35
CA ALA A 108 17.82 -21.51 -14.50
C ALA A 108 19.18 -22.16 -14.12
N GLN A 109 19.82 -21.67 -13.06
CA GLN A 109 21.04 -22.27 -12.49
C GLN A 109 20.75 -23.43 -11.51
N GLY A 110 19.49 -23.79 -11.30
CA GLY A 110 19.09 -24.80 -10.32
C GLY A 110 19.05 -24.30 -8.87
N ILE A 111 19.29 -23.01 -8.63
CA ILE A 111 19.32 -22.39 -7.30
C ILE A 111 17.92 -21.89 -6.93
N LYS A 112 17.12 -22.80 -6.37
CA LYS A 112 15.75 -22.49 -5.94
C LYS A 112 15.75 -21.81 -4.57
N ARG A 113 14.73 -20.98 -4.31
CA ARG A 113 14.45 -20.50 -2.95
C ARG A 113 14.22 -21.70 -2.00
N PRO A 114 14.62 -21.61 -0.72
CA PRO A 114 14.35 -22.64 0.27
C PRO A 114 12.87 -23.07 0.29
N ALA A 115 12.59 -24.36 0.50
CA ALA A 115 11.23 -24.90 0.44
C ALA A 115 10.26 -24.16 1.38
N LYS A 116 10.71 -23.84 2.60
CA LYS A 116 9.94 -23.05 3.58
C LYS A 116 9.52 -21.70 3.00
N GLU A 117 10.45 -20.98 2.38
CA GLU A 117 10.17 -19.66 1.80
C GLU A 117 9.17 -19.77 0.64
N ARG A 118 9.34 -20.77 -0.23
CA ARG A 118 8.40 -21.03 -1.34
C ARG A 118 6.98 -21.31 -0.83
N ILE A 119 6.86 -22.10 0.23
CA ILE A 119 5.57 -22.40 0.86
C ILE A 119 4.96 -21.13 1.45
N VAL A 120 5.72 -20.34 2.22
CA VAL A 120 5.21 -19.08 2.80
C VAL A 120 4.74 -18.13 1.71
N ARG A 121 5.53 -17.92 0.64
CA ARG A 121 5.15 -17.06 -0.48
C ARG A 121 3.91 -17.59 -1.21
N TRP A 122 3.80 -18.90 -1.38
CA TRP A 122 2.60 -19.54 -1.95
C TRP A 122 1.36 -19.31 -1.08
N VAL A 123 1.46 -19.50 0.24
CA VAL A 123 0.34 -19.24 1.17
C VAL A 123 -0.05 -17.76 1.15
N LEU A 124 0.92 -16.85 1.11
CA LEU A 124 0.63 -15.41 1.05
C LEU A 124 -0.10 -15.03 -0.24
N ARG A 125 0.33 -15.54 -1.40
CA ARG A 125 -0.29 -15.19 -2.69
C ARG A 125 -1.63 -15.89 -2.94
N GLU A 126 -1.84 -17.11 -2.47
CA GLU A 126 -3.11 -17.82 -2.67
C GLU A 126 -4.11 -17.52 -1.56
N GLY A 127 -3.63 -17.41 -0.32
CA GLY A 127 -4.45 -17.16 0.86
C GLY A 127 -4.95 -15.72 0.92
N LEU A 128 -4.04 -14.74 0.88
CA LEU A 128 -4.42 -13.33 1.10
C LEU A 128 -5.21 -12.72 -0.06
N THR A 129 -5.03 -13.21 -1.29
CA THR A 129 -5.69 -12.62 -2.47
C THR A 129 -7.08 -13.20 -2.73
N ARG A 130 -7.52 -14.17 -1.91
CA ARG A 130 -8.82 -14.83 -2.05
C ARG A 130 -9.66 -14.56 -0.79
N PRO A 131 -10.57 -13.57 -0.82
CA PRO A 131 -11.39 -13.21 0.35
C PRO A 131 -12.16 -14.40 0.94
N ALA A 132 -12.65 -15.30 0.08
CA ALA A 132 -13.34 -16.52 0.48
C ALA A 132 -12.49 -17.48 1.33
N LEU A 133 -11.16 -17.42 1.22
CA LEU A 133 -10.23 -18.19 2.05
C LEU A 133 -9.75 -17.36 3.25
N PHE A 134 -9.34 -16.11 2.99
CA PHE A 134 -8.72 -15.26 3.99
C PHE A 134 -9.66 -14.91 5.14
N GLY A 135 -10.91 -14.51 4.85
CA GLY A 135 -11.86 -14.09 5.88
C GLY A 135 -12.15 -15.18 6.93
N PRO A 136 -12.56 -16.39 6.52
CA PRO A 136 -12.75 -17.50 7.44
C PRO A 136 -11.48 -17.89 8.21
N ALA A 137 -10.33 -17.92 7.54
CA ALA A 137 -9.05 -18.24 8.18
C ALA A 137 -8.66 -17.20 9.24
N LEU A 138 -8.88 -15.91 8.97
CA LEU A 138 -8.64 -14.83 9.92
C LEU A 138 -9.56 -14.95 11.14
N LYS A 139 -10.86 -15.22 10.93
CA LYS A 139 -11.82 -15.44 12.02
C LYS A 139 -11.40 -16.60 12.92
N LEU A 140 -10.98 -17.72 12.33
CA LEU A 140 -10.44 -18.85 13.09
C LEU A 140 -9.18 -18.44 13.87
N GLY A 141 -8.27 -17.72 13.22
CA GLY A 141 -7.08 -17.15 13.85
C GLY A 141 -7.40 -16.24 15.04
N GLN A 142 -8.45 -15.41 14.93
CA GLN A 142 -8.92 -14.52 15.98
C GLN A 142 -9.48 -15.28 17.19
N ILE A 143 -10.20 -16.39 16.96
CA ILE A 143 -10.70 -17.27 18.03
C ILE A 143 -9.55 -17.89 18.81
N VAL A 144 -8.52 -18.38 18.11
CA VAL A 144 -7.37 -19.05 18.77
C VAL A 144 -6.28 -18.07 19.22
N ARG A 145 -6.46 -16.77 18.99
CA ARG A 145 -5.46 -15.72 19.21
C ARG A 145 -4.84 -15.71 20.63
N PRO A 146 -5.58 -15.93 21.73
CA PRO A 146 -5.01 -15.97 23.07
C PRO A 146 -3.95 -17.07 23.27
N TRP A 147 -4.02 -18.14 22.49
CA TRP A 147 -3.08 -19.27 22.56
C TRP A 147 -1.97 -19.20 21.50
N LEU A 148 -2.04 -18.24 20.57
CA LEU A 148 -1.00 -18.08 19.55
C LEU A 148 0.30 -17.55 20.18
N PRO A 149 1.46 -18.03 19.71
CA PRO A 149 2.74 -17.42 20.05
C PRO A 149 2.79 -15.97 19.57
N GLN A 150 3.56 -15.13 20.25
CA GLN A 150 3.59 -13.67 20.01
C GLN A 150 3.82 -13.31 18.53
N MET A 151 4.70 -14.03 17.84
CA MET A 151 5.00 -13.81 16.42
C MET A 151 3.74 -13.94 15.52
N LEU A 152 2.90 -14.94 15.77
CA LEU A 152 1.65 -15.14 15.01
C LEU A 152 0.54 -14.22 15.51
N ARG A 153 0.46 -14.00 16.82
CA ARG A 153 -0.49 -13.07 17.44
C ARG A 153 -0.34 -11.64 16.90
N ASN A 154 0.89 -11.22 16.57
CA ASN A 154 1.17 -9.92 15.95
C ASN A 154 0.66 -9.82 14.49
N LYS A 155 0.44 -10.96 13.81
CA LYS A 155 -0.05 -11.01 12.43
C LYS A 155 -1.56 -11.23 12.33
N VAL A 156 -2.18 -11.61 13.44
CA VAL A 156 -3.64 -11.77 13.56
C VAL A 156 -4.18 -10.59 14.36
N PRO A 157 -4.74 -9.54 13.71
CA PRO A 157 -5.35 -8.44 14.43
C PRO A 157 -6.50 -8.94 15.32
N ALA A 158 -6.76 -8.23 16.41
CA ALA A 158 -7.94 -8.49 17.23
C ALA A 158 -9.22 -8.37 16.40
N SER A 159 -10.29 -9.04 16.84
CA SER A 159 -11.58 -8.90 16.18
C SER A 159 -12.09 -7.47 16.37
N GLU A 160 -12.39 -6.80 15.26
CA GLU A 160 -13.05 -5.50 15.27
C GLU A 160 -14.58 -5.67 15.25
N PRO A 161 -15.33 -4.66 15.74
CA PRO A 161 -16.77 -4.63 15.56
C PRO A 161 -17.17 -4.81 14.09
N ALA A 162 -18.36 -5.37 13.86
CA ALA A 162 -18.90 -5.47 12.52
C ALA A 162 -18.98 -4.08 11.88
N ALA A 163 -18.81 -4.03 10.54
CA ALA A 163 -18.98 -2.79 9.80
C ALA A 163 -20.32 -2.13 10.14
N GLY A 164 -20.32 -0.81 10.29
CA GLY A 164 -21.58 -0.06 10.34
C GLY A 164 -22.39 -0.24 9.05
N ALA A 165 -23.66 0.18 9.08
CA ALA A 165 -24.55 0.03 7.93
C ALA A 165 -23.97 0.69 6.67
N TRP A 166 -24.09 -0.01 5.54
CA TRP A 166 -23.84 0.55 4.22
C TRP A 166 -25.05 1.40 3.78
N PRO A 167 -24.86 2.66 3.36
CA PRO A 167 -25.95 3.52 2.91
C PRO A 167 -26.72 2.93 1.74
N ARG A 168 -28.05 3.11 1.73
CA ARG A 168 -28.93 2.65 0.65
C ARG A 168 -29.48 3.78 -0.22
N THR A 169 -29.11 5.02 0.09
CA THR A 169 -29.52 6.19 -0.68
C THR A 169 -28.94 6.10 -2.09
N GLU A 170 -29.76 6.43 -3.09
CA GLU A 170 -29.29 6.60 -4.46
C GLU A 170 -28.94 8.07 -4.68
N HIS A 171 -27.76 8.29 -5.26
CA HIS A 171 -27.30 9.63 -5.67
C HIS A 171 -27.05 9.65 -7.17
N PRO A 172 -27.23 10.80 -7.84
CA PRO A 172 -26.88 10.95 -9.25
C PRO A 172 -25.39 10.72 -9.51
N ARG A 173 -24.54 11.19 -8.59
CA ARG A 173 -23.08 11.04 -8.67
C ARG A 173 -22.67 9.69 -8.13
N LYS A 174 -21.89 8.93 -8.92
CA LYS A 174 -21.47 7.57 -8.58
C LYS A 174 -19.97 7.40 -8.72
N MET A 175 -19.35 6.73 -7.75
CA MET A 175 -17.95 6.33 -7.83
C MET A 175 -17.81 4.86 -7.45
N LEU A 176 -16.82 4.19 -8.03
CA LEU A 176 -16.52 2.80 -7.71
C LEU A 176 -15.62 2.76 -6.47
N LEU A 177 -15.91 1.87 -5.51
CA LEU A 177 -14.99 1.59 -4.41
C LEU A 177 -14.32 0.24 -4.65
N LEU A 178 -12.99 0.19 -4.59
CA LEU A 178 -12.30 -1.09 -4.48
C LEU A 178 -12.53 -1.67 -3.07
N ASP A 179 -13.26 -2.77 -2.99
CA ASP A 179 -13.47 -3.46 -1.69
C ASP A 179 -12.15 -3.99 -1.13
N GLY A 180 -11.31 -4.54 -2.00
CA GLY A 180 -9.99 -5.06 -1.68
C GLY A 180 -10.01 -6.55 -1.33
N CYS A 181 -8.87 -7.06 -0.86
CA CYS A 181 -8.71 -8.49 -0.58
C CYS A 181 -8.65 -8.82 0.92
N VAL A 182 -7.77 -8.14 1.66
CA VAL A 182 -7.57 -8.39 3.09
C VAL A 182 -8.31 -7.39 3.98
N GLN A 183 -8.53 -6.17 3.50
CA GLN A 183 -9.13 -5.10 4.29
C GLN A 183 -10.55 -5.42 4.79
N PRO A 184 -11.48 -5.94 3.96
CA PRO A 184 -12.84 -6.22 4.42
C PRO A 184 -12.91 -7.22 5.57
N ALA A 185 -11.93 -8.12 5.70
CA ALA A 185 -11.86 -9.06 6.80
C ALA A 185 -11.09 -8.51 8.01
N MET A 186 -10.04 -7.70 7.79
CA MET A 186 -9.20 -7.17 8.88
C MET A 186 -9.78 -5.93 9.56
N SER A 187 -10.37 -5.02 8.80
CA SER A 187 -11.01 -3.80 9.31
C SER A 187 -12.24 -3.49 8.44
N PRO A 188 -13.37 -4.18 8.72
CA PRO A 188 -14.55 -4.15 7.86
C PRO A 188 -15.20 -2.76 7.80
N ASN A 189 -14.99 -1.92 8.81
CA ASN A 189 -15.66 -0.63 8.90
C ASN A 189 -15.06 0.45 7.98
N ILE A 190 -13.82 0.32 7.50
CA ILE A 190 -13.18 1.34 6.64
C ILE A 190 -14.02 1.64 5.39
N ASN A 191 -14.43 0.60 4.66
CA ASN A 191 -15.21 0.77 3.42
C ASN A 191 -16.63 1.29 3.72
N ALA A 192 -17.25 0.81 4.79
CA ALA A 192 -18.59 1.26 5.19
C ALA A 192 -18.59 2.72 5.69
N ALA A 193 -17.59 3.12 6.47
CA ALA A 193 -17.38 4.51 6.90
C ALA A 193 -17.15 5.42 5.70
N THR A 194 -16.33 4.97 4.73
CA THR A 194 -16.12 5.69 3.48
C THR A 194 -17.44 5.90 2.73
N ALA A 195 -18.26 4.85 2.58
CA ALA A 195 -19.56 4.95 1.94
C ALA A 195 -20.50 5.92 2.66
N ARG A 196 -20.55 5.90 4.00
CA ARG A 196 -21.35 6.85 4.80
C ARG A 196 -20.89 8.30 4.65
N VAL A 197 -19.58 8.53 4.58
CA VAL A 197 -19.02 9.88 4.35
C VAL A 197 -19.46 10.40 2.99
N PHE A 198 -19.27 9.64 1.91
CA PHE A 198 -19.67 10.08 0.57
C PHE A 198 -21.20 10.20 0.40
N ASP A 199 -21.97 9.33 1.07
CA ASP A 199 -23.44 9.41 1.06
C ASP A 199 -23.94 10.76 1.60
N LYS A 200 -23.33 11.26 2.68
CA LYS A 200 -23.63 12.59 3.23
C LYS A 200 -23.18 13.75 2.33
N LEU A 201 -22.26 13.47 1.41
CA LEU A 201 -21.75 14.42 0.42
C LEU A 201 -22.47 14.31 -0.94
N GLY A 202 -23.57 13.56 -1.00
CA GLY A 202 -24.36 13.42 -2.23
C GLY A 202 -23.71 12.54 -3.30
N VAL A 203 -22.83 11.62 -2.92
CA VAL A 203 -22.13 10.70 -3.83
C VAL A 203 -22.35 9.26 -3.39
N GLN A 204 -22.83 8.43 -4.30
CA GLN A 204 -23.04 7.00 -4.05
C GLN A 204 -21.77 6.22 -4.38
N LEU A 205 -21.28 5.43 -3.42
CA LEU A 205 -20.22 4.45 -3.68
C LEU A 205 -20.80 3.10 -4.08
N VAL A 206 -20.27 2.56 -5.17
CA VAL A 206 -20.68 1.27 -5.75
C VAL A 206 -19.51 0.30 -5.69
N VAL A 207 -19.76 -0.93 -5.23
CA VAL A 207 -18.76 -2.01 -5.23
C VAL A 207 -19.09 -2.97 -6.37
N ALA A 208 -18.19 -3.11 -7.35
CA ALA A 208 -18.26 -4.16 -8.36
C ALA A 208 -17.84 -5.50 -7.72
N ARG A 209 -18.78 -6.44 -7.58
CA ARG A 209 -18.56 -7.67 -6.79
C ARG A 209 -17.56 -8.63 -7.40
N GLU A 210 -17.37 -8.53 -8.71
CA GLU A 210 -16.45 -9.31 -9.51
C GLU A 210 -15.01 -8.79 -9.38
N ALA A 211 -14.81 -7.56 -8.88
CA ALA A 211 -13.49 -7.03 -8.59
C ALA A 211 -12.90 -7.71 -7.34
N GLY A 212 -11.61 -8.00 -7.37
CA GLY A 212 -10.90 -8.72 -6.32
C GLY A 212 -9.65 -8.00 -5.81
N CYS A 213 -8.58 -8.76 -5.55
CA CYS A 213 -7.29 -8.18 -5.17
C CYS A 213 -6.76 -7.23 -6.27
N CYS A 214 -6.12 -6.13 -5.90
CA CYS A 214 -5.49 -5.19 -6.83
C CYS A 214 -4.24 -5.73 -7.56
N GLY A 215 -3.86 -6.99 -7.33
CA GLY A 215 -2.67 -7.63 -7.93
C GLY A 215 -1.36 -7.38 -7.19
N ALA A 216 -1.27 -6.37 -6.33
CA ALA A 216 -0.03 -5.99 -5.64
C ALA A 216 0.62 -7.14 -4.84
N ILE A 217 -0.18 -7.96 -4.15
CA ILE A 217 0.34 -9.06 -3.31
C ILE A 217 1.03 -10.13 -4.15
N ARG A 218 0.44 -10.51 -5.30
CA ARG A 218 1.06 -11.50 -6.21
C ARG A 218 2.29 -10.91 -6.87
N PHE A 219 2.12 -9.71 -7.43
CA PHE A 219 3.14 -9.03 -8.21
C PHE A 219 4.43 -8.84 -7.40
N HIS A 220 4.36 -8.19 -6.23
CA HIS A 220 5.54 -7.95 -5.39
C HIS A 220 6.09 -9.21 -4.70
N ASN A 221 5.41 -10.36 -4.83
CA ASN A 221 5.83 -11.64 -4.27
C ASN A 221 6.33 -12.63 -5.34
N GLY A 222 6.72 -12.12 -6.52
CA GLY A 222 7.32 -12.88 -7.61
C GLY A 222 6.32 -13.57 -8.54
N ASP A 223 5.01 -13.46 -8.29
CA ASP A 223 3.95 -13.94 -9.19
C ASP A 223 3.44 -12.78 -10.06
N HIS A 224 4.31 -12.29 -10.94
CA HIS A 224 3.97 -11.19 -11.86
C HIS A 224 2.80 -11.56 -12.78
N PRO A 225 2.74 -12.75 -13.42
CA PRO A 225 1.60 -13.12 -14.26
C PRO A 225 0.27 -13.13 -13.49
N GLY A 226 0.21 -13.76 -12.31
CA GLY A 226 -1.01 -13.77 -11.50
C GLY A 226 -1.40 -12.38 -10.99
N GLY A 227 -0.41 -11.52 -10.74
CA GLY A 227 -0.62 -10.09 -10.47
C GLY A 227 -1.32 -9.40 -11.65
N LEU A 228 -0.78 -9.53 -12.87
CA LEU A 228 -1.35 -8.94 -14.09
C LEU A 228 -2.76 -9.47 -14.38
N ASP A 229 -3.02 -10.75 -14.13
CA ASP A 229 -4.35 -11.34 -14.29
C ASP A 229 -5.37 -10.74 -13.31
N ASN A 230 -4.96 -10.44 -12.07
CA ASN A 230 -5.82 -9.70 -11.14
C ASN A 230 -6.13 -8.28 -11.65
N MET A 231 -5.16 -7.60 -12.29
CA MET A 231 -5.38 -6.26 -12.86
C MET A 231 -6.41 -6.32 -13.99
N ARG A 232 -6.26 -7.27 -14.92
CA ARG A 232 -7.20 -7.50 -16.03
C ARG A 232 -8.61 -7.80 -15.53
N ALA A 233 -8.74 -8.72 -14.57
CA ALA A 233 -10.02 -9.08 -13.97
C ALA A 233 -10.71 -7.88 -13.30
N ASN A 234 -9.95 -7.04 -12.60
CA ASN A 234 -10.49 -5.81 -12.01
C ASN A 234 -10.94 -4.81 -13.08
N ILE A 235 -10.16 -4.63 -14.16
CA ILE A 235 -10.55 -3.78 -15.28
C ILE A 235 -11.88 -4.28 -15.87
N ASP A 236 -12.01 -5.58 -16.13
CA ASP A 236 -13.24 -6.17 -16.67
C ASP A 236 -14.45 -5.99 -15.73
N ALA A 237 -14.24 -6.13 -14.41
CA ALA A 237 -15.29 -5.92 -13.42
C ALA A 237 -15.75 -4.45 -13.33
N TRP A 238 -14.83 -3.49 -13.45
CA TRP A 238 -15.15 -2.07 -13.37
C TRP A 238 -15.70 -1.50 -14.67
N TRP A 239 -15.32 -2.06 -15.83
CA TRP A 239 -15.61 -1.48 -17.13
C TRP A 239 -17.10 -1.16 -17.37
N PRO A 240 -18.06 -2.06 -17.07
CA PRO A 240 -19.48 -1.76 -17.26
C PRO A 240 -19.96 -0.57 -16.42
N HIS A 241 -19.41 -0.39 -15.21
CA HIS A 241 -19.76 0.73 -14.36
C HIS A 241 -19.11 2.05 -14.82
N ILE A 242 -17.91 1.97 -15.38
CA ILE A 242 -17.23 3.12 -16.01
C ILE A 242 -18.05 3.59 -17.22
N GLU A 243 -18.48 2.68 -18.10
CA GLU A 243 -19.34 3.00 -19.25
C GLU A 243 -20.70 3.55 -18.82
N ALA A 244 -21.20 3.13 -17.65
CA ALA A 244 -22.42 3.66 -17.04
C ALA A 244 -22.23 5.03 -16.34
N GLY A 245 -21.03 5.64 -16.42
CA GLY A 245 -20.78 7.01 -15.96
C GLY A 245 -20.20 7.14 -14.55
N ALA A 246 -19.56 6.10 -13.99
CA ALA A 246 -18.83 6.26 -12.73
C ALA A 246 -17.71 7.31 -12.87
N GLU A 247 -17.63 8.25 -11.91
CA GLU A 247 -16.74 9.41 -11.98
C GLU A 247 -15.29 9.09 -11.59
N ALA A 248 -15.09 8.10 -10.70
CA ALA A 248 -13.78 7.75 -10.16
C ALA A 248 -13.75 6.32 -9.62
N ILE A 249 -12.54 5.78 -9.41
CA ILE A 249 -12.30 4.55 -8.65
C ILE A 249 -11.59 4.93 -7.34
N VAL A 250 -12.32 4.83 -6.24
CA VAL A 250 -11.94 5.25 -4.89
C VAL A 250 -11.12 4.17 -4.21
N MET A 251 -10.01 4.59 -3.62
CA MET A 251 -9.07 3.75 -2.90
C MET A 251 -9.02 4.13 -1.42
N THR A 252 -9.34 3.17 -0.54
CA THR A 252 -9.24 3.28 0.92
C THR A 252 -7.93 2.71 1.47
N ALA A 253 -7.22 1.91 0.68
CA ALA A 253 -5.86 1.47 0.98
C ALA A 253 -4.88 2.09 0.00
N SER A 254 -4.03 3.00 0.47
CA SER A 254 -3.05 3.68 -0.40
C SER A 254 -2.07 2.73 -1.09
N GLY A 255 -1.83 1.53 -0.55
CA GLY A 255 -1.06 0.48 -1.23
C GLY A 255 -1.79 -0.09 -2.46
N CYS A 256 -3.11 -0.30 -2.38
CA CYS A 256 -3.92 -0.63 -3.55
C CYS A 256 -3.97 0.54 -4.53
N GLY A 257 -4.12 1.77 -4.04
CA GLY A 257 -4.15 2.96 -4.91
C GLY A 257 -2.87 3.16 -5.70
N ALA A 258 -1.70 2.97 -5.08
CA ALA A 258 -0.42 3.01 -5.79
C ALA A 258 -0.33 1.95 -6.89
N MET A 259 -0.84 0.74 -6.63
CA MET A 259 -0.85 -0.35 -7.60
C MET A 259 -1.79 -0.08 -8.79
N VAL A 260 -3.03 0.33 -8.52
CA VAL A 260 -4.03 0.55 -9.57
C VAL A 260 -3.66 1.76 -10.44
N LYS A 261 -3.04 2.80 -9.85
CA LYS A 261 -2.45 3.91 -10.61
C LYS A 261 -1.29 3.47 -11.52
N ASP A 262 -0.68 2.31 -11.28
CA ASP A 262 0.39 1.76 -12.10
C ASP A 262 -0.10 0.76 -13.16
N TYR A 263 -1.40 0.41 -13.20
CA TYR A 263 -1.95 -0.53 -14.20
C TYR A 263 -1.65 -0.10 -15.63
N GLY A 264 -1.82 1.18 -15.95
CA GLY A 264 -1.54 1.73 -17.27
C GLY A 264 -0.08 1.51 -17.69
N HIS A 265 0.85 1.55 -16.74
CA HIS A 265 2.25 1.20 -16.99
C HIS A 265 2.43 -0.31 -17.15
N LEU A 266 1.91 -1.11 -16.22
CA LEU A 266 2.14 -2.56 -16.16
C LEU A 266 1.46 -3.34 -17.29
N LEU A 267 0.36 -2.83 -17.83
CA LEU A 267 -0.39 -3.41 -18.95
C LEU A 267 -0.19 -2.64 -20.26
N ARG A 268 0.77 -1.71 -20.35
CA ARG A 268 0.99 -0.87 -21.56
C ARG A 268 1.28 -1.67 -22.84
N ASN A 269 1.85 -2.87 -22.70
CA ASN A 269 2.20 -3.76 -23.80
C ASN A 269 1.11 -4.83 -24.05
N ASP A 270 -0.01 -4.80 -23.30
CA ASP A 270 -1.13 -5.70 -23.49
C ASP A 270 -2.10 -5.11 -24.53
N PRO A 271 -2.21 -5.65 -25.75
CA PRO A 271 -3.02 -5.04 -26.80
C PRO A 271 -4.52 -4.99 -26.47
N LYS A 272 -5.01 -5.86 -25.59
CA LYS A 272 -6.42 -5.89 -25.19
C LYS A 272 -6.70 -4.90 -24.07
N TYR A 273 -5.75 -4.70 -23.14
CA TYR A 273 -5.97 -3.93 -21.92
C TYR A 273 -5.27 -2.58 -21.86
N ALA A 274 -4.29 -2.28 -22.72
CA ALA A 274 -3.45 -1.08 -22.59
C ALA A 274 -4.25 0.22 -22.45
N SER A 275 -5.25 0.47 -23.32
CA SER A 275 -6.05 1.70 -23.23
C SER A 275 -6.95 1.73 -22.00
N ARG A 276 -7.59 0.60 -21.67
CA ARG A 276 -8.47 0.47 -20.50
C ARG A 276 -7.69 0.61 -19.20
N ALA A 277 -6.51 0.04 -19.13
CA ALA A 277 -5.60 0.14 -17.99
C ALA A 277 -5.14 1.58 -17.78
N ALA A 278 -4.75 2.29 -18.84
CA ALA A 278 -4.40 3.70 -18.77
C ALA A 278 -5.59 4.56 -18.27
N HIS A 279 -6.80 4.27 -18.75
CA HIS A 279 -8.01 4.95 -18.30
C HIS A 279 -8.32 4.69 -16.81
N VAL A 280 -8.27 3.42 -16.38
CA VAL A 280 -8.44 3.02 -14.98
C VAL A 280 -7.41 3.68 -14.07
N SER A 281 -6.14 3.71 -14.46
CA SER A 281 -5.10 4.42 -13.70
C SER A 281 -5.40 5.92 -13.60
N ALA A 282 -5.84 6.55 -14.69
CA ALA A 282 -6.17 7.97 -14.72
C ALA A 282 -7.43 8.33 -13.90
N MET A 283 -8.37 7.41 -13.72
CA MET A 283 -9.59 7.60 -12.89
C MET A 283 -9.41 7.20 -11.42
N THR A 284 -8.32 6.51 -11.08
CA THR A 284 -8.09 6.04 -9.71
C THR A 284 -7.73 7.22 -8.81
N ARG A 285 -8.44 7.34 -7.68
CA ARG A 285 -8.24 8.41 -6.70
C ARG A 285 -8.17 7.84 -5.30
N ASP A 286 -7.20 8.32 -4.53
CA ASP A 286 -7.16 8.14 -3.09
C ASP A 286 -8.21 9.05 -2.42
N LEU A 287 -8.72 8.65 -1.25
CA LEU A 287 -9.62 9.50 -0.47
C LEU A 287 -9.07 10.90 -0.20
N SER A 288 -7.75 11.00 -0.02
CA SER A 288 -7.07 12.26 0.21
C SER A 288 -7.01 13.17 -1.02
N GLU A 289 -7.33 12.67 -2.22
CA GLU A 289 -7.51 13.49 -3.41
C GLU A 289 -8.94 13.98 -3.58
N LEU A 290 -9.93 13.20 -3.11
CA LEU A 290 -11.35 13.47 -3.31
C LEU A 290 -11.95 14.34 -2.20
N LEU A 291 -11.75 13.96 -0.93
CA LEU A 291 -12.41 14.64 0.18
C LEU A 291 -12.02 16.13 0.36
N PRO A 292 -10.81 16.59 -0.04
CA PRO A 292 -10.52 18.02 -0.02
C PRO A 292 -11.49 18.88 -0.85
N ASP A 293 -12.07 18.34 -1.93
CA ASP A 293 -13.05 19.07 -2.75
C ASP A 293 -14.38 19.28 -2.00
N PHE A 294 -14.60 18.56 -0.90
CA PHE A 294 -15.78 18.63 -0.04
C PHE A 294 -15.48 19.29 1.31
N THR A 295 -14.33 19.96 1.46
CA THR A 295 -13.87 20.48 2.76
C THR A 295 -14.90 21.37 3.46
N ASP A 296 -15.53 22.30 2.74
CA ASP A 296 -16.52 23.21 3.35
C ASP A 296 -17.81 22.49 3.74
N GLU A 297 -18.23 21.49 2.96
CA GLU A 297 -19.40 20.68 3.30
C GLU A 297 -19.14 19.79 4.51
N LEU A 298 -17.98 19.13 4.54
CA LEU A 298 -17.52 18.36 5.69
C LEU A 298 -17.42 19.22 6.94
N HIS A 299 -16.91 20.45 6.83
CA HIS A 299 -16.84 21.38 7.95
C HIS A 299 -18.22 21.78 8.47
N ARG A 300 -19.21 21.99 7.59
CA ARG A 300 -20.60 22.28 7.99
C ARG A 300 -21.29 21.09 8.66
N LEU A 301 -21.03 19.88 8.17
CA LEU A 301 -21.65 18.64 8.65
C LEU A 301 -20.97 18.06 9.89
N ALA A 302 -19.70 18.36 10.11
CA ALA A 302 -18.92 17.84 11.23
C ALA A 302 -19.46 18.37 12.57
N GLY A 303 -19.75 17.44 13.47
CA GLY A 303 -19.98 17.70 14.89
C GLY A 303 -18.67 17.83 15.68
N ALA A 304 -18.76 17.61 16.99
CA ALA A 304 -17.60 17.69 17.86
C ALA A 304 -16.57 16.60 17.55
N VAL A 305 -15.28 16.94 17.59
CA VAL A 305 -14.18 15.98 17.49
C VAL A 305 -14.27 14.98 18.67
N PRO A 306 -14.26 13.66 18.40
CA PRO A 306 -14.27 12.62 19.44
C PRO A 306 -13.16 12.83 20.47
N ARG A 307 -13.44 12.52 21.75
CA ARG A 307 -12.48 12.74 22.85
C ARG A 307 -11.19 11.94 22.71
N ASP A 308 -11.24 10.76 22.09
CA ASP A 308 -10.09 9.88 21.83
C ASP A 308 -9.29 10.26 20.58
N SER A 309 -9.67 11.37 19.94
CA SER A 309 -9.16 11.79 18.64
C SER A 309 -9.04 13.31 18.52
N ARG A 310 -8.97 14.04 19.64
CA ARG A 310 -8.72 15.48 19.63
C ARG A 310 -7.31 15.74 19.16
N ARG A 311 -6.34 15.01 19.71
CA ARG A 311 -4.94 14.99 19.23
C ARG A 311 -4.62 13.65 18.59
N VAL A 312 -4.30 13.70 17.30
CA VAL A 312 -3.96 12.49 16.54
C VAL A 312 -2.56 12.57 15.96
N ALA A 313 -1.82 11.46 15.99
CA ALA A 313 -0.60 11.33 15.23
C ALA A 313 -0.94 10.81 13.83
N TRP A 314 -0.67 11.62 12.81
CA TRP A 314 -0.82 11.20 11.43
C TRP A 314 0.41 10.43 10.96
N HIS A 315 0.19 9.17 10.59
CA HIS A 315 1.18 8.35 9.88
C HIS A 315 0.84 8.31 8.38
N PRO A 316 1.43 9.19 7.55
CA PRO A 316 1.25 9.12 6.10
C PRO A 316 1.93 7.87 5.53
N PRO A 317 1.21 6.94 4.89
CA PRO A 317 1.84 5.76 4.29
C PRO A 317 2.86 6.12 3.22
N CYS A 318 3.97 5.38 3.14
CA CYS A 318 4.98 5.59 2.08
C CYS A 318 4.39 5.42 0.65
N THR A 319 3.40 4.54 0.48
CA THR A 319 2.67 4.35 -0.77
C THR A 319 1.86 5.59 -1.17
N LEU A 320 1.35 6.35 -0.20
CA LEU A 320 0.67 7.62 -0.45
C LEU A 320 1.68 8.72 -0.78
N GLN A 321 2.71 8.87 0.06
CA GLN A 321 3.70 9.95 -0.06
C GLN A 321 4.61 9.85 -1.29
N HIS A 322 5.00 8.63 -1.66
CA HIS A 322 6.04 8.40 -2.66
C HIS A 322 5.52 7.63 -3.87
N GLY A 323 4.69 6.61 -3.64
CA GLY A 323 4.07 5.85 -4.74
C GLY A 323 3.06 6.69 -5.51
N GLN A 324 2.15 7.36 -4.79
CA GLN A 324 1.13 8.23 -5.38
C GLN A 324 1.51 9.71 -5.40
N GLN A 325 2.61 10.10 -4.73
CA GLN A 325 3.11 11.47 -4.64
C GLN A 325 2.11 12.46 -4.01
N ILE A 326 1.31 12.01 -3.03
CA ILE A 326 0.30 12.82 -2.33
C ILE A 326 0.80 13.13 -0.91
N ARG A 327 0.86 14.43 -0.55
CA ARG A 327 1.32 14.91 0.77
C ARG A 327 0.48 16.10 1.25
N GLY A 328 0.33 16.27 2.56
CA GLY A 328 -0.27 17.46 3.18
C GLY A 328 -1.80 17.59 3.07
N LYS A 329 -2.46 16.79 2.22
CA LYS A 329 -3.91 16.90 1.99
C LYS A 329 -4.75 16.42 3.18
N VAL A 330 -4.37 15.30 3.81
CA VAL A 330 -5.12 14.75 4.95
C VAL A 330 -4.95 15.63 6.17
N GLU A 331 -3.72 16.11 6.41
CA GLU A 331 -3.37 17.02 7.48
C GLU A 331 -4.21 18.30 7.38
N ALA A 332 -4.21 18.94 6.21
CA ALA A 332 -4.97 20.16 5.96
C ALA A 332 -6.47 19.96 6.20
N LEU A 333 -7.04 18.86 5.69
CA LEU A 333 -8.46 18.54 5.87
C LEU A 333 -8.81 18.32 7.35
N LEU A 334 -8.09 17.44 8.03
CA LEU A 334 -8.36 17.12 9.44
C LEU A 334 -8.17 18.35 10.34
N THR A 335 -7.15 19.19 10.11
CA THR A 335 -6.98 20.47 10.81
C THR A 335 -8.16 21.41 10.56
N ARG A 336 -8.67 21.49 9.33
CA ARG A 336 -9.85 22.30 9.00
C ARG A 336 -11.13 21.79 9.68
N LEU A 337 -11.20 20.49 9.98
CA LEU A 337 -12.28 19.89 10.76
C LEU A 337 -12.08 20.03 12.29
N GLY A 338 -11.01 20.71 12.74
CA GLY A 338 -10.77 21.01 14.16
C GLY A 338 -9.96 19.95 14.90
N VAL A 339 -9.35 18.98 14.20
CA VAL A 339 -8.48 17.97 14.80
C VAL A 339 -7.06 18.55 15.02
N ASP A 340 -6.47 18.34 16.20
CA ASP A 340 -5.06 18.62 16.49
C ASP A 340 -4.18 17.52 15.88
N VAL A 341 -3.93 17.63 14.57
CA VAL A 341 -3.13 16.66 13.82
C VAL A 341 -1.64 16.94 13.98
N ARG A 342 -0.88 15.91 14.37
CA ARG A 342 0.58 15.98 14.52
C ARG A 342 1.28 15.04 13.53
N LEU A 343 2.25 15.58 12.82
CA LEU A 343 3.24 14.78 12.10
C LEU A 343 4.38 14.42 13.05
N CYS A 344 4.80 13.16 13.05
CA CYS A 344 5.97 12.72 13.77
C CYS A 344 7.28 13.11 13.07
N ALA A 345 8.38 13.11 13.82
CA ALA A 345 9.72 13.17 13.24
C ALA A 345 9.91 12.05 12.20
N ASP A 346 10.63 12.35 11.12
CA ASP A 346 10.87 11.44 9.99
C ASP A 346 9.60 10.78 9.43
N SER A 347 8.49 11.51 9.39
CA SER A 347 7.18 11.04 8.88
C SER A 347 7.25 10.44 7.47
N HIS A 348 8.23 10.86 6.67
CA HIS A 348 8.53 10.35 5.33
C HIS A 348 9.08 8.90 5.31
N LEU A 349 9.59 8.38 6.43
CA LEU A 349 10.10 7.01 6.48
C LEU A 349 8.98 5.96 6.64
N CYS A 350 9.16 4.84 5.95
CA CYS A 350 8.26 3.68 5.99
C CYS A 350 8.17 3.06 7.40
N CYS A 351 6.97 2.60 7.79
CA CYS A 351 6.75 1.90 9.07
C CYS A 351 7.21 0.43 9.09
N GLY A 352 7.75 -0.10 7.98
CA GLY A 352 8.23 -1.48 7.91
C GLY A 352 7.19 -2.52 7.51
N SER A 353 5.93 -2.16 7.31
CA SER A 353 4.87 -3.12 6.93
C SER A 353 5.08 -3.67 5.51
N ALA A 354 5.04 -2.78 4.51
CA ALA A 354 5.21 -3.07 3.08
C ALA A 354 4.51 -4.36 2.60
N GLY A 355 3.26 -4.57 3.06
CA GLY A 355 2.47 -5.74 2.69
C GLY A 355 3.06 -7.04 3.23
N THR A 356 3.44 -7.95 2.33
CA THR A 356 4.04 -9.25 2.67
C THR A 356 5.46 -9.14 3.23
N TYR A 357 6.13 -7.99 3.04
CA TYR A 357 7.47 -7.74 3.57
C TYR A 357 7.56 -8.01 5.07
N SER A 358 6.58 -7.57 5.86
CA SER A 358 6.58 -7.78 7.31
C SER A 358 6.53 -9.26 7.75
N VAL A 359 6.14 -10.16 6.84
CA VAL A 359 6.13 -11.61 7.06
C VAL A 359 7.45 -12.23 6.59
N LEU A 360 8.00 -11.74 5.48
CA LEU A 360 9.22 -12.26 4.87
C LEU A 360 10.50 -11.73 5.51
N GLN A 361 10.45 -10.53 6.11
CA GLN A 361 11.57 -9.81 6.74
C GLN A 361 11.18 -9.31 8.16
N PRO A 362 10.74 -10.21 9.08
CA PRO A 362 10.13 -9.80 10.34
C PRO A 362 11.07 -8.99 11.24
N GLU A 363 12.36 -9.32 11.29
CA GLU A 363 13.34 -8.63 12.13
C GLU A 363 13.50 -7.15 11.72
N LEU A 364 13.72 -6.89 10.44
CA LEU A 364 13.83 -5.54 9.90
C LEU A 364 12.50 -4.78 10.03
N SER A 365 11.39 -5.47 9.74
CA SER A 365 10.06 -4.90 9.80
C SER A 365 9.67 -4.42 11.21
N TYR A 366 10.02 -5.19 12.25
CA TYR A 366 9.75 -4.80 13.64
C TYR A 366 10.66 -3.67 14.13
N LYS A 367 11.95 -3.67 13.78
CA LYS A 367 12.83 -2.52 14.08
C LYS A 367 12.26 -1.21 13.50
N LEU A 368 11.89 -1.22 12.21
CA LEU A 368 11.27 -0.06 11.55
C LEU A 368 9.94 0.34 12.19
N ARG A 369 9.14 -0.64 12.63
CA ARG A 369 7.87 -0.39 13.33
C ARG A 369 8.12 0.35 14.64
N ASP A 370 9.02 -0.17 15.45
CA ASP A 370 9.24 0.28 16.82
C ASP A 370 9.88 1.69 16.79
N ASP A 371 10.80 1.94 15.87
CA ASP A 371 11.35 3.28 15.61
C ASP A 371 10.26 4.27 15.18
N LYS A 372 9.34 3.84 14.31
CA LYS A 372 8.21 4.68 13.86
C LYS A 372 7.24 4.95 15.01
N LEU A 373 6.92 3.94 15.81
CA LEU A 373 6.03 4.08 16.96
C LEU A 373 6.61 5.00 18.02
N ALA A 374 7.91 4.92 18.32
CA ALA A 374 8.57 5.84 19.24
C ALA A 374 8.39 7.31 18.80
N LYS A 375 8.56 7.60 17.50
CA LYS A 375 8.38 8.95 16.94
C LYS A 375 6.91 9.40 16.92
N LEU A 376 5.97 8.48 16.67
CA LEU A 376 4.54 8.77 16.74
C LEU A 376 4.11 9.05 18.19
N GLN A 377 4.59 8.26 19.16
CA GLN A 377 4.28 8.42 20.57
C GLN A 377 4.87 9.70 21.16
N ALA A 378 6.00 10.17 20.64
CA ALA A 378 6.61 11.44 21.04
C ALA A 378 5.69 12.66 20.78
N THR A 379 4.64 12.53 19.95
CA THR A 379 3.64 13.59 19.77
C THR A 379 2.51 13.53 20.80
N SER A 380 2.57 12.61 21.77
CA SER A 380 1.55 12.32 22.77
C SER A 380 0.13 12.22 22.20
N PRO A 381 -0.11 11.34 21.21
CA PRO A 381 -1.41 11.22 20.57
C PRO A 381 -2.41 10.45 21.43
N GLU A 382 -3.69 10.81 21.32
CA GLU A 382 -4.80 9.99 21.84
C GLU A 382 -5.07 8.80 20.91
N SER A 383 -4.85 8.98 19.60
CA SER A 383 -4.91 7.93 18.59
C SER A 383 -3.95 8.19 17.42
N ILE A 384 -3.56 7.13 16.73
CA ILE A 384 -2.76 7.19 15.50
C ILE A 384 -3.70 6.97 14.31
N VAL A 385 -3.64 7.86 13.33
CA VAL A 385 -4.43 7.73 12.09
C VAL A 385 -3.53 7.49 10.89
N THR A 386 -3.95 6.64 9.96
CA THR A 386 -3.22 6.34 8.71
C THR A 386 -4.18 6.01 7.56
N ALA A 387 -3.67 5.73 6.36
CA ALA A 387 -4.45 5.48 5.13
C ALA A 387 -4.12 4.15 4.45
N ASN A 388 -3.75 3.12 5.22
CA ASN A 388 -3.41 1.81 4.66
C ASN A 388 -3.58 0.71 5.69
N ILE A 389 -4.39 -0.31 5.39
CA ILE A 389 -4.64 -1.44 6.30
C ILE A 389 -3.37 -2.16 6.76
N GLY A 390 -2.37 -2.29 5.87
CA GLY A 390 -1.08 -2.87 6.23
C GLY A 390 -0.32 -2.04 7.25
N CYS A 391 -0.45 -0.70 7.22
CA CYS A 391 0.14 0.18 8.22
C CYS A 391 -0.63 0.12 9.54
N ILE A 392 -1.97 0.11 9.49
CA ILE A 392 -2.85 0.00 10.67
C ILE A 392 -2.47 -1.23 11.50
N THR A 393 -2.60 -2.41 10.88
CA THR A 393 -2.35 -3.71 11.54
C THR A 393 -0.92 -3.84 12.04
N HIS A 394 0.06 -3.39 11.25
CA HIS A 394 1.47 -3.46 11.63
C HIS A 394 1.79 -2.56 12.82
N LEU A 395 1.36 -1.30 12.81
CA LEU A 395 1.60 -0.36 13.92
C LEU A 395 0.83 -0.78 15.18
N GLN A 396 -0.45 -1.15 15.05
CA GLN A 396 -1.27 -1.59 16.19
C GLN A 396 -0.66 -2.79 16.94
N SER A 397 0.09 -3.65 16.23
CA SER A 397 0.77 -4.80 16.86
C SER A 397 1.93 -4.43 17.80
N GLY A 398 2.34 -3.16 17.84
CA GLY A 398 3.43 -2.67 18.68
C GLY A 398 3.04 -1.58 19.69
N THR A 399 1.76 -1.24 19.81
CA THR A 399 1.31 -0.17 20.71
C THR A 399 -0.10 -0.41 21.24
N GLU A 400 -0.39 0.14 22.42
CA GLU A 400 -1.74 0.17 23.01
C GLU A 400 -2.55 1.37 22.53
N THR A 401 -1.91 2.43 22.02
CA THR A 401 -2.60 3.56 21.41
C THR A 401 -3.39 3.08 20.19
N PRO A 402 -4.69 3.38 20.08
CA PRO A 402 -5.51 2.96 18.96
C PRO A 402 -4.94 3.46 17.63
N VAL A 403 -4.81 2.55 16.66
CA VAL A 403 -4.43 2.87 15.28
C VAL A 403 -5.62 2.63 14.36
N MET A 404 -6.05 3.63 13.60
CA MET A 404 -7.23 3.51 12.75
C MET A 404 -7.09 4.21 11.41
N HIS A 405 -8.08 4.01 10.53
CA HIS A 405 -8.12 4.74 9.27
C HIS A 405 -8.66 6.16 9.48
N TRP A 406 -8.03 7.16 8.87
CA TRP A 406 -8.43 8.57 9.07
C TRP A 406 -9.87 8.87 8.62
N VAL A 407 -10.39 8.16 7.60
CA VAL A 407 -11.79 8.29 7.16
C VAL A 407 -12.80 7.88 8.23
N GLU A 408 -12.44 6.97 9.13
CA GLU A 408 -13.32 6.55 10.23
C GLU A 408 -13.41 7.63 11.30
N LEU A 409 -12.36 8.43 11.49
CA LEU A 409 -12.42 9.64 12.30
C LEU A 409 -13.39 10.64 11.68
N VAL A 410 -13.28 10.90 10.37
CA VAL A 410 -14.22 11.79 9.65
C VAL A 410 -15.65 11.28 9.78
N ASP A 411 -15.90 9.99 9.53
CA ASP A 411 -17.23 9.38 9.66
C ASP A 411 -17.82 9.55 11.08
N ARG A 412 -17.02 9.33 12.14
CA ARG A 412 -17.44 9.55 13.53
C ARG A 412 -17.79 11.01 13.81
N MET A 413 -17.09 11.97 13.20
CA MET A 413 -17.40 13.39 13.33
C MET A 413 -18.69 13.76 12.60
N LEU A 414 -19.05 13.05 11.53
CA LEU A 414 -20.31 13.25 10.82
C LEU A 414 -21.49 12.53 11.50
N ALA A 415 -21.25 11.58 12.41
CA ALA A 415 -22.32 10.84 13.07
C ALA A 415 -23.18 11.81 13.91
N PRO A 416 -24.52 11.68 13.89
CA PRO A 416 -25.36 12.50 14.74
C PRO A 416 -24.92 12.30 16.19
N VAL A 417 -24.73 13.40 16.92
CA VAL A 417 -24.47 13.36 18.36
C VAL A 417 -25.68 12.67 18.97
N VAL A 418 -25.54 11.39 19.31
CA VAL A 418 -26.50 10.74 20.20
C VAL A 418 -26.35 11.52 21.50
N ALA A 419 -27.31 12.41 21.76
CA ALA A 419 -27.42 13.06 23.05
C ALA A 419 -27.35 11.93 24.08
N ALA A 420 -26.26 11.89 24.83
CA ALA A 420 -26.11 10.94 25.92
C ALA A 420 -27.37 11.11 26.77
N GLN A 421 -28.24 10.11 26.75
CA GLN A 421 -29.38 10.06 27.65
C GLN A 421 -28.79 10.10 29.04
N ALA A 422 -28.96 11.25 29.70
CA ALA A 422 -28.76 11.39 31.11
C ALA A 422 -29.69 10.37 31.80
N ALA A 423 -29.09 9.40 32.46
CA ALA A 423 -29.70 8.59 33.51
C ALA A 423 -28.64 8.40 34.59
#